data_AF-A0A137SAV2-F1
#
_entry.id   AF-A0A137SAV2-F1
#
_cell.length_a   1.000
_cell.length_b   1.000
_cell.length_c   1.000
_cell.angle_alpha   90.00
_cell.angle_beta   90.00
_cell.angle_gamma   90.00
#
_symmetry.space_group_name_H-M   'P 1'
#
loop_
_entity.id
_entity.type
_entity.pdbx_description
1 polymer ?
#
loop_
_entity_poly.entity_id
_entity_poly.type
_entity_poly.pdbx_seq_one_letter_code
_entity_poly.pdbx_strand_id
1 'polypeptide(L)'
;MKNLLVLSFLVLGLSGCSGIRQTDATFDAHAENVNVLFMQFPGGDTQERAMELAPENSEIVTIKSTVSDTSSFLGVLNRIIGVDQTKIAGVIK
;
A
#
# COMPACT_ATOMS: atom_id res chain seq x y z
N MET A 1 -30.00 5.74 -9.88
CA MET A 1 -29.05 6.75 -9.35
C MET A 1 -28.21 6.22 -8.19
N LYS A 2 -28.80 5.56 -7.17
CA LYS A 2 -28.05 5.00 -6.02
C LYS A 2 -26.89 4.07 -6.44
N ASN A 3 -27.12 3.21 -7.43
CA ASN A 3 -26.11 2.25 -7.91
C ASN A 3 -24.95 2.94 -8.66
N LEU A 4 -25.21 4.09 -9.30
CA LEU A 4 -24.19 4.85 -10.03
C LEU A 4 -23.23 5.54 -9.04
N LEU A 5 -23.75 6.05 -7.92
CA LEU A 5 -22.96 6.63 -6.83
C LEU A 5 -22.05 5.59 -6.18
N VAL A 6 -22.57 4.41 -5.88
CA VAL A 6 -21.79 3.30 -5.31
C VAL A 6 -20.68 2.87 -6.27
N LEU A 7 -20.98 2.75 -7.57
CA LEU A 7 -19.99 2.39 -8.58
C LEU A 7 -18.89 3.45 -8.73
N SER A 8 -19.26 4.74 -8.63
CA SER A 8 -18.31 5.85 -8.69
C SER A 8 -17.32 5.83 -7.52
N PHE A 9 -17.82 5.58 -6.29
CA PHE A 9 -16.97 5.42 -5.11
C PHE A 9 -16.06 4.18 -5.20
N LEU A 10 -16.56 3.09 -5.79
CA LEU A 10 -15.78 1.88 -5.99
C LEU A 10 -14.61 2.10 -6.97
N VAL A 11 -14.88 2.77 -8.11
CA VAL A 11 -13.87 3.05 -9.14
C VAL A 11 -12.79 4.02 -8.64
N LEU A 12 -13.16 5.03 -7.86
CA LEU A 12 -12.20 5.95 -7.24
C LEU A 12 -11.35 5.29 -6.16
N GLY A 13 -11.88 4.28 -5.46
CA GLY A 13 -11.12 3.50 -4.47
C GLY A 13 -10.08 2.55 -5.09
N LEU A 14 -10.24 2.17 -6.37
CA LEU A 14 -9.37 1.20 -7.04
C LEU A 14 -8.04 1.80 -7.55
N SER A 15 -7.96 3.10 -7.77
CA SER A 15 -6.78 3.73 -8.40
C SER A 15 -5.65 4.13 -7.45
N GLY A 16 -5.77 3.84 -6.14
CA GLY A 16 -4.87 4.42 -5.11
C GLY A 16 -3.99 3.45 -4.33
N CYS A 17 -3.95 2.14 -4.66
CA CYS A 17 -3.39 1.16 -3.71
C CYS A 17 -1.89 0.86 -3.89
N SER A 18 -1.23 1.37 -4.93
CA SER A 18 0.22 1.33 -5.08
C SER A 18 0.71 2.29 -6.16
N GLY A 19 1.96 2.73 -6.06
CA GLY A 19 2.55 3.63 -7.04
C GLY A 19 4.04 3.88 -6.81
N ILE A 20 4.71 4.40 -7.84
CA ILE A 20 6.12 4.76 -7.79
C ILE A 20 6.32 6.21 -8.24
N ARG A 21 7.22 6.91 -7.56
CA ARG A 21 7.80 8.17 -7.98
C ARG A 21 9.28 7.95 -8.26
N GLN A 22 9.68 8.14 -9.50
CA GLN A 22 11.05 7.95 -9.96
C GLN A 22 11.65 9.26 -10.48
N THR A 23 12.94 9.44 -10.23
CA THR A 23 13.82 10.44 -10.85
C THR A 23 15.01 9.73 -11.49
N ASP A 24 15.94 10.47 -12.09
CA ASP A 24 17.14 9.87 -12.70
C ASP A 24 18.10 9.23 -11.67
N ALA A 25 17.98 9.60 -10.39
CA ALA A 25 18.90 9.15 -9.33
C ALA A 25 18.21 8.41 -8.18
N THR A 26 16.91 8.63 -7.94
CA THR A 26 16.20 8.05 -6.79
C THR A 26 14.80 7.61 -7.14
N PHE A 27 14.28 6.67 -6.35
CA PHE A 27 12.90 6.23 -6.43
C PHE A 27 12.25 6.14 -5.04
N ASP A 28 10.93 6.28 -5.02
CA ASP A 28 10.06 6.02 -3.87
C ASP A 28 8.84 5.25 -4.37
N ALA A 29 8.72 4.00 -3.94
CA ALA A 29 7.61 3.11 -4.25
C ALA A 29 6.77 2.88 -3.00
N HIS A 30 5.45 2.83 -3.15
CA HIS A 30 4.55 2.55 -2.05
C HIS A 30 3.43 1.61 -2.48
N ALA A 31 2.88 0.92 -1.49
CA ALA A 31 1.65 0.16 -1.62
C ALA A 31 0.85 0.21 -0.32
N GLU A 32 -0.46 0.18 -0.45
CA GLU A 32 -1.43 0.35 0.63
C GLU A 32 -2.50 -0.74 0.54
N ASN A 33 -2.99 -1.21 1.69
CA ASN A 33 -4.16 -2.06 1.84
C ASN A 33 -5.15 -1.34 2.75
N VAL A 34 -6.41 -1.26 2.33
CA VAL A 34 -7.51 -0.88 3.22
C VAL A 34 -8.03 -2.14 3.90
N ASN A 35 -8.10 -2.09 5.23
CA ASN A 35 -8.62 -3.16 6.07
C ASN A 35 -10.10 -2.90 6.36
N VAL A 36 -10.95 -3.89 6.07
CA VAL A 36 -12.38 -3.88 6.43
C VAL A 36 -12.76 -5.27 6.93
N LEU A 37 -13.16 -5.36 8.20
CA LEU A 37 -13.59 -6.59 8.85
C LEU A 37 -12.59 -7.75 8.64
N PHE A 38 -11.31 -7.50 8.92
CA PHE A 38 -10.18 -8.42 8.74
C PHE A 38 -9.86 -8.80 7.28
N MET A 39 -10.62 -8.31 6.30
CA MET A 39 -10.26 -8.42 4.89
C MET A 39 -9.37 -7.24 4.51
N GLN A 40 -8.41 -7.50 3.62
CA GLN A 40 -7.48 -6.49 3.10
C GLN A 40 -7.74 -6.30 1.61
N PHE A 41 -7.84 -5.04 1.17
CA PHE A 41 -8.08 -4.67 -0.22
C PHE A 41 -6.98 -3.71 -0.69
N PRO A 42 -6.29 -3.96 -1.82
CA PRO A 42 -6.53 -4.99 -2.85
C PRO A 42 -6.10 -6.41 -2.43
N GLY A 43 -5.47 -6.55 -1.26
CA GLY A 43 -5.00 -7.84 -0.75
C GLY A 43 -3.54 -8.09 -1.07
N GLY A 44 -3.02 -9.24 -0.61
CA GLY A 44 -1.60 -9.55 -0.70
C GLY A 44 -0.73 -8.72 0.24
N ASP A 45 0.58 -8.99 0.21
CA ASP A 45 1.56 -8.27 1.02
C ASP A 45 1.87 -6.89 0.40
N THR A 46 1.76 -5.82 1.20
CA THR A 46 2.04 -4.45 0.72
C THR A 46 3.52 -4.24 0.43
N GLN A 47 4.42 -4.89 1.15
CA GLN A 47 5.86 -4.78 0.89
C GLN A 47 6.23 -5.47 -0.42
N GLU A 48 5.70 -6.66 -0.68
CA GLU A 48 5.91 -7.36 -1.96
C GLU A 48 5.46 -6.49 -3.15
N ARG A 49 4.25 -5.94 -3.09
CA ARG A 49 3.74 -5.06 -4.15
C ARG A 49 4.55 -3.76 -4.31
N ALA A 50 5.08 -3.20 -3.22
CA ALA A 50 5.95 -2.03 -3.31
C ALA A 50 7.33 -2.38 -3.88
N MET A 51 7.84 -3.59 -3.63
CA MET A 51 9.09 -4.10 -4.19
C MET A 51 8.99 -4.37 -5.69
N GLU A 52 7.86 -4.91 -6.16
CA GLU A 52 7.59 -5.11 -7.60
C GLU A 52 7.62 -3.82 -8.41
N LEU A 53 7.35 -2.69 -7.76
CA LEU A 53 7.42 -1.37 -8.39
C LEU A 53 8.84 -0.80 -8.39
N ALA A 54 9.77 -1.33 -7.60
CA ALA A 54 11.13 -0.81 -7.53
C ALA A 54 11.89 -1.06 -8.87
N PRO A 55 12.69 -0.10 -9.36
CA PRO A 55 13.47 -0.30 -10.58
C PRO A 55 14.51 -1.42 -10.42
N GLU A 56 14.71 -2.24 -11.46
CA GLU A 56 15.64 -3.39 -11.43
C GLU A 56 17.08 -3.00 -11.11
N ASN A 57 17.55 -1.83 -11.57
CA ASN A 57 18.90 -1.32 -11.31
C ASN A 57 18.92 -0.32 -10.13
N SER A 58 18.35 -0.70 -8.99
CA SER A 58 18.28 0.18 -7.83
C SER A 58 18.78 -0.48 -6.55
N GLU A 59 19.30 0.34 -5.65
CA GLU A 59 19.66 -0.04 -4.28
C GLU A 59 18.61 0.49 -3.33
N ILE A 60 17.97 -0.41 -2.59
CA ILE A 60 16.99 -0.08 -1.57
C ILE A 60 17.71 0.45 -0.34
N VAL A 61 17.37 1.67 0.06
CA VAL A 61 17.96 2.35 1.21
C VAL A 61 17.05 2.28 2.42
N THR A 62 15.72 2.28 2.21
CA THR A 62 14.76 2.31 3.32
C THR A 62 13.50 1.54 2.95
N ILE A 63 13.02 0.73 3.91
CA ILE A 63 11.72 0.09 3.89
C ILE A 63 10.99 0.50 5.17
N LYS A 64 9.79 1.05 5.03
CA LYS A 64 8.93 1.41 6.16
C LYS A 64 7.54 0.84 5.94
N SER A 65 7.14 -0.06 6.83
CA SER A 65 5.87 -0.79 6.73
C SER A 65 5.03 -0.62 8.00
N THR A 66 3.71 -0.60 7.87
CA THR A 66 2.79 -0.70 9.01
C THR A 66 2.96 -2.07 9.66
N VAL A 67 3.07 -2.09 10.99
CA VAL A 67 3.20 -3.35 11.74
C VAL A 67 1.87 -4.10 11.67
N SER A 68 1.89 -5.33 11.17
CA SER A 68 0.75 -6.24 11.21
C SER A 68 0.58 -6.83 12.62
N ASP A 69 0.15 -5.98 13.56
CA ASP A 69 -0.14 -6.36 14.93
C ASP A 69 -1.60 -6.83 15.06
N THR A 70 -1.79 -8.07 15.51
CA THR A 70 -3.11 -8.64 15.83
C THR A 70 -3.24 -8.97 17.32
N SER A 71 -2.28 -8.52 18.14
CA SER A 71 -2.22 -8.79 19.57
C SER A 71 -2.63 -7.58 20.41
N SER A 72 -2.36 -6.36 19.94
CA SER A 72 -2.80 -5.15 20.63
C SER A 72 -4.21 -4.72 20.21
N PHE A 73 -4.88 -3.97 21.10
CA PHE A 73 -6.18 -3.38 20.82
C PHE A 73 -6.17 -2.50 19.57
N LEU A 74 -5.13 -1.67 19.39
CA LEU A 74 -4.99 -0.81 18.21
C LEU A 74 -4.75 -1.61 16.93
N GLY A 75 -3.97 -2.69 17.01
CA GLY A 75 -3.73 -3.60 15.89
C GLY A 75 -5.01 -4.31 15.43
N VAL A 76 -5.80 -4.83 16.38
CA VAL A 76 -7.11 -5.42 16.11
C VAL A 76 -8.08 -4.38 15.53
N LEU A 77 -8.09 -3.15 16.06
CA LEU A 77 -8.92 -2.07 15.52
C LEU A 77 -8.54 -1.74 14.07
N ASN A 78 -7.23 -1.65 13.77
CA ASN A 78 -6.73 -1.43 12.40
C ASN A 78 -7.13 -2.57 11.44
N ARG A 79 -7.28 -3.81 11.93
CA ARG A 79 -7.79 -4.93 11.14
C ARG A 79 -9.30 -4.86 10.89
N ILE A 80 -10.07 -4.29 11.82
CA ILE A 80 -11.52 -4.09 11.64
C ILE A 80 -11.79 -2.94 10.66
N ILE A 81 -11.10 -1.83 10.82
CA ILE A 81 -11.17 -0.67 9.93
C ILE A 81 -9.86 0.11 10.01
N GLY A 82 -9.11 0.13 8.92
CA GLY A 82 -7.78 0.73 8.95
C GLY A 82 -7.05 0.63 7.62
N VAL A 83 -5.75 0.95 7.64
CA VAL A 83 -4.91 0.98 6.44
C VAL A 83 -3.51 0.44 6.79
N ASP A 84 -3.05 -0.54 6.05
CA ASP A 84 -1.65 -0.99 6.06
C ASP A 84 -0.93 -0.30 4.90
N GLN A 85 0.28 0.21 5.13
CA GLN A 85 1.08 0.86 4.09
C GLN A 85 2.52 0.37 4.16
N THR A 86 3.14 0.21 3.00
CA THR A 86 4.59 0.03 2.88
C THR A 86 5.15 1.07 1.92
N LYS A 87 6.28 1.67 2.29
CA LYS A 87 7.06 2.59 1.47
C LYS A 87 8.50 2.10 1.37
N ILE A 88 9.03 2.16 0.16
CA ILE A 88 10.36 1.69 -0.22
C ILE A 88 11.04 2.81 -0.98
N ALA A 89 12.13 3.30 -0.41
CA ALA A 89 12.93 4.36 -1.02
C ALA A 89 14.33 3.84 -1.32
N GLY A 90 14.89 4.30 -2.43
CA GLY A 90 16.23 3.90 -2.84
C GLY A 90 16.84 4.80 -3.92
N VAL A 91 18.01 4.37 -4.37
CA VAL A 91 18.85 5.08 -5.34
C VAL A 91 18.98 4.22 -6.60
N ILE A 92 18.89 4.83 -7.77
CA ILE A 92 19.04 4.16 -9.07
C ILE A 92 20.51 4.24 -9.48
N LYS A 93 21.08 3.12 -9.93
CA LYS A 93 22.47 3.00 -10.36
C LYS A 93 22.62 3.01 -11.88
#